data_AF-A0A8J7QN01-F1
#
_entry.id   AF-A0A8J7QN01-F1
#
_cell.length_a   1.000
_cell.length_b   1.000
_cell.length_c   1.000
_cell.angle_alpha   90.00
_cell.angle_beta   90.00
_cell.angle_gamma   90.00
#
_symmetry.space_group_name_H-M   'P 1'
#
loop_
_entity.id
_entity.type
_entity.pdbx_description
1 polymer ?
#
loop_
_entity_poly.entity_id
_entity_poly.type
_entity_poly.pdbx_seq_one_letter_code
_entity_poly.pdbx_strand_id
1 'polypeptide(L)'
;MKDKLNIKVKLADLAPLGMVVSFEGEEEVRLAERYVNRVWSKWMESKPADKTSKDVLGMVALHFAKLYVIEQRKNERIDDTLRDFEEKLDDILLNIE
;
A
#
# COMPACT_ATOMS: atom_id res chain seq x y z
N MET A 1 16.28 14.39 16.87
CA MET A 1 15.54 14.93 18.04
C MET A 1 14.17 15.32 17.52
N LYS A 2 13.13 14.53 17.85
CA LYS A 2 11.71 14.69 17.42
C LYS A 2 11.44 14.70 15.89
N ASP A 3 11.94 13.71 15.16
CA ASP A 3 11.51 13.46 13.77
C ASP A 3 10.18 12.71 13.70
N LYS A 4 9.27 13.02 14.64
CA LYS A 4 7.95 12.40 14.76
C LYS A 4 6.87 13.48 14.84
N LEU A 5 5.85 13.34 14.01
CA LEU A 5 4.71 14.23 13.93
C LEU A 5 3.48 13.53 14.50
N ASN A 6 2.70 14.27 15.30
CA ASN A 6 1.35 13.87 15.66
C ASN A 6 0.41 14.41 14.59
N ILE A 7 -0.17 13.53 13.79
CA ILE A 7 -1.13 13.90 12.76
C ILE A 7 -2.51 13.33 13.07
N LYS A 8 -3.52 13.90 12.41
CA LYS A 8 -4.87 13.33 12.35
C LYS A 8 -5.17 12.98 10.91
N VAL A 9 -5.72 11.79 10.69
CA VAL A 9 -6.25 11.34 9.40
C VAL A 9 -7.76 11.18 9.48
N LYS A 10 -8.48 11.58 8.44
CA LYS A 10 -9.92 11.43 8.28
C LYS A 10 -10.14 10.36 7.21
N LEU A 11 -10.62 9.19 7.62
CA LEU A 11 -10.95 8.09 6.72
C LEU A 11 -12.46 7.93 6.64
N ALA A 12 -13.01 8.00 5.44
CA ALA A 12 -14.44 7.86 5.18
C ALA A 12 -15.28 8.80 6.09
N ASP A 13 -16.36 8.28 6.65
CA ASP A 13 -17.23 8.96 7.60
C ASP A 13 -16.76 8.85 9.05
N LEU A 14 -15.64 8.17 9.34
CA LEU A 14 -15.13 7.98 10.71
C LEU A 14 -14.67 9.28 11.37
N ALA A 15 -14.71 9.35 12.70
CA ALA A 15 -14.07 10.44 13.41
C ALA A 15 -12.56 10.50 13.09
N PRO A 16 -11.93 11.70 13.05
CA PRO A 16 -10.49 11.81 12.80
C PRO A 16 -9.67 10.94 13.76
N LEU A 17 -8.79 10.13 13.21
CA LEU A 17 -7.93 9.20 13.93
C LEU A 17 -6.55 9.83 14.14
N GLY A 18 -6.10 9.88 15.40
CA GLY A 18 -4.77 10.38 15.73
C GLY A 18 -3.71 9.31 15.52
N MET A 19 -2.56 9.67 14.95
CA MET A 19 -1.41 8.77 14.82
C MET A 19 -0.08 9.53 14.87
N VAL A 20 0.99 8.80 15.19
CA VAL A 20 2.37 9.29 15.20
C VAL A 20 3.09 8.76 13.98
N VAL A 21 3.64 9.65 13.16
CA VAL A 21 4.40 9.31 11.94
C VAL A 21 5.80 9.90 12.01
N SER A 22 6.74 9.38 11.22
CA SER A 22 7.99 10.10 10.97
C SER A 22 7.74 11.34 10.10
N PHE A 23 8.62 12.33 10.14
CA PHE A 23 8.52 13.49 9.25
C PHE A 23 8.56 13.07 7.77
N GLU A 24 9.51 12.20 7.41
CA GLU A 24 9.66 11.68 6.04
C GLU A 24 8.46 10.84 5.59
N GLY A 25 7.81 10.13 6.50
CA GLY A 25 6.67 9.24 6.19
C GLY A 25 5.30 9.92 6.19
N GLU A 26 5.24 11.23 6.46
CA GLU A 26 3.97 11.95 6.57
C GLU A 26 3.26 12.06 5.22
N GLU A 27 4.02 12.31 4.15
CA GLU A 27 3.48 12.48 2.81
C GLU A 27 2.80 11.21 2.31
N GLU A 28 3.41 10.04 2.53
CA GLU A 28 2.85 8.74 2.16
C GLU A 28 1.54 8.48 2.91
N VAL A 29 1.45 8.83 4.19
CA VAL A 29 0.23 8.70 4.97
C VAL A 29 -0.86 9.63 4.45
N ARG A 30 -0.52 10.88 4.08
CA ARG A 30 -1.47 11.81 3.46
C ARG A 30 -1.95 11.33 2.10
N LEU A 31 -1.07 10.74 1.31
CA LEU A 31 -1.42 10.18 0.02
C LEU A 31 -2.35 8.97 0.19
N ALA A 32 -2.03 8.07 1.12
CA ALA A 32 -2.88 6.93 1.47
C ALA A 32 -4.26 7.37 1.97
N GLU A 33 -4.33 8.38 2.84
CA GLU A 33 -5.59 9.01 3.30
C GLU A 33 -6.44 9.49 2.12
N ARG A 34 -5.83 10.24 1.18
CA ARG A 34 -6.53 10.71 -0.03
C ARG A 34 -7.03 9.55 -0.89
N TYR A 35 -6.24 8.51 -1.07
CA TYR A 35 -6.61 7.36 -1.91
C TYR A 35 -7.72 6.53 -1.30
N VAL A 36 -7.66 6.24 0.00
CA VAL A 36 -8.73 5.53 0.72
C VAL A 36 -10.05 6.30 0.57
N ASN A 37 -10.03 7.62 0.83
CA ASN A 37 -11.22 8.46 0.70
C ASN A 37 -11.76 8.52 -0.72
N ARG A 38 -10.88 8.62 -1.72
CA ARG A 38 -11.29 8.65 -3.14
C ARG A 38 -12.03 7.37 -3.54
N VAL A 39 -11.50 6.19 -3.16
CA VAL A 39 -12.13 4.91 -3.48
C VAL A 39 -13.43 4.74 -2.69
N TRP A 40 -13.40 5.03 -1.40
CA TRP A 40 -14.59 4.97 -0.55
C TRP A 40 -15.72 5.85 -1.09
N SER A 41 -15.47 7.13 -1.41
CA SER A 41 -16.49 8.04 -1.95
C SER A 41 -17.10 7.51 -3.24
N LYS A 42 -16.26 7.05 -4.18
CA LYS A 42 -16.72 6.47 -5.45
C LYS A 42 -17.59 5.22 -5.23
N TRP A 43 -17.27 4.39 -4.25
CA TRP A 43 -18.03 3.19 -3.97
C TRP A 43 -19.28 3.46 -3.15
N MET A 44 -19.29 4.53 -2.35
CA MET A 44 -20.48 5.02 -1.68
C MET A 44 -21.55 5.48 -2.68
N GLU A 45 -21.17 6.10 -3.81
CA GLU A 45 -22.08 6.54 -4.87
C GLU A 45 -22.91 5.39 -5.48
N SER A 46 -22.33 4.19 -5.56
CA SER A 46 -22.97 2.98 -6.10
C SER A 46 -23.26 1.92 -5.03
N LYS A 47 -23.21 2.31 -3.75
CA LYS A 47 -23.37 1.39 -2.63
C LYS A 47 -24.77 0.75 -2.64
N PRO A 48 -24.86 -0.59 -2.63
CA PRO A 48 -26.13 -1.27 -2.48
C PRO A 48 -26.89 -0.85 -1.20
N ALA A 49 -28.22 -0.91 -1.24
CA ALA A 49 -29.06 -0.46 -0.13
C ALA A 49 -28.84 -1.26 1.16
N ASP A 50 -28.50 -2.55 1.03
CA ASP A 50 -28.23 -3.48 2.14
C ASP A 50 -26.82 -3.32 2.75
N LYS A 51 -25.97 -2.45 2.20
CA LYS A 51 -24.61 -2.20 2.71
C LYS A 51 -24.52 -0.92 3.52
N THR A 52 -23.65 -0.93 4.51
CA THR A 52 -23.31 0.24 5.33
C THR A 52 -22.03 0.91 4.81
N SER A 53 -21.75 2.14 5.27
CA SER A 53 -20.44 2.78 5.02
C SER A 53 -19.27 1.92 5.49
N LYS A 54 -19.44 1.23 6.63
CA LYS A 54 -18.43 0.35 7.20
C LYS A 54 -18.13 -0.84 6.29
N ASP A 55 -19.14 -1.40 5.63
CA ASP A 55 -18.96 -2.47 4.65
C ASP A 55 -18.15 -1.98 3.45
N VAL A 56 -18.44 -0.78 2.95
CA VAL A 56 -17.67 -0.15 1.86
C VAL A 56 -16.22 0.07 2.28
N LEU A 57 -15.98 0.66 3.45
CA LEU A 57 -14.63 0.87 3.97
C LEU A 57 -13.86 -0.45 4.16
N GLY A 58 -14.55 -1.51 4.62
CA GLY A 58 -13.98 -2.85 4.72
C GLY A 58 -13.56 -3.42 3.35
N MET A 59 -14.39 -3.23 2.33
CA MET A 59 -14.03 -3.63 0.96
C MET A 59 -12.85 -2.81 0.41
N VAL A 60 -12.78 -1.51 0.71
CA VAL A 60 -11.64 -0.65 0.33
C VAL A 60 -10.35 -1.19 0.97
N ALA A 61 -10.37 -1.46 2.28
CA ALA A 61 -9.22 -2.02 2.99
C ALA A 61 -8.77 -3.38 2.39
N LEU A 62 -9.72 -4.27 2.11
CA LEU A 62 -9.42 -5.56 1.48
C LEU A 62 -8.76 -5.40 0.10
N HIS A 63 -9.22 -4.44 -0.71
CA HIS A 63 -8.64 -4.21 -2.03
C HIS A 63 -7.22 -3.64 -1.95
N PHE A 64 -6.95 -2.70 -1.04
CA PHE A 64 -5.59 -2.23 -0.81
C PHE A 64 -4.66 -3.35 -0.30
N ALA A 65 -5.13 -4.20 0.61
CA ALA A 65 -4.37 -5.37 1.07
C ALA A 65 -4.09 -6.36 -0.07
N LYS A 66 -5.08 -6.62 -0.94
CA LYS A 66 -4.90 -7.45 -2.13
C LYS A 66 -3.86 -6.85 -3.09
N LEU A 67 -3.90 -5.54 -3.33
CA LEU A 67 -2.92 -4.86 -4.18
C LEU A 67 -1.51 -4.97 -3.59
N TYR A 68 -1.36 -4.78 -2.29
CA TYR A 68 -0.09 -4.99 -1.60
C TYR A 68 0.47 -6.39 -1.83
N VAL A 69 -0.35 -7.44 -1.67
CA VAL A 69 0.07 -8.84 -1.92
C VAL A 69 0.47 -9.05 -3.38
N ILE A 70 -0.21 -8.41 -4.34
CA ILE A 70 0.14 -8.51 -5.76
C ILE A 70 1.50 -7.88 -6.04
N GLU A 71 1.76 -6.67 -5.52
CA GLU A 71 3.05 -5.99 -5.71
C GLU A 71 4.19 -6.71 -4.99
N GLN A 72 3.95 -7.22 -3.78
CA GLN A 72 4.93 -8.04 -3.07
C GLN A 72 5.36 -9.25 -3.91
N ARG A 73 4.39 -10.00 -4.48
CA ARG A 73 4.69 -11.15 -5.34
C ARG A 73 5.41 -10.77 -6.63
N LYS A 74 5.22 -9.55 -7.15
CA LYS A 74 5.97 -9.07 -8.31
C LYS A 74 7.42 -8.79 -7.93
N ASN A 75 7.67 -8.17 -6.78
CA ASN A 75 9.02 -7.94 -6.28
C ASN A 75 9.76 -9.26 -6.04
N GLU A 76 9.13 -10.25 -5.42
CA GLU A 76 9.71 -11.58 -5.22
C GLU A 76 10.15 -12.23 -6.55
N ARG A 77 9.33 -12.11 -7.61
CA ARG A 77 9.69 -12.62 -8.94
C ARG A 77 10.84 -11.85 -9.60
N ILE A 78 10.92 -10.55 -9.34
CA ILE A 78 12.02 -9.72 -9.85
C ILE A 78 13.32 -10.15 -9.17
N ASP A 79 13.31 -10.35 -7.85
CA ASP A 79 14.46 -10.83 -7.11
C ASP A 79 14.92 -12.20 -7.59
N ASP A 80 13.98 -13.13 -7.81
CA ASP A 80 14.29 -14.44 -8.40
C ASP A 80 14.93 -14.30 -9.79
N THR A 81 14.40 -13.41 -10.64
CA THR A 81 14.94 -13.17 -11.99
C THR A 81 16.35 -12.56 -11.94
N LEU A 82 16.60 -11.66 -10.99
CA LEU A 82 17.93 -11.06 -10.80
C LEU A 82 18.93 -12.10 -10.32
N ARG A 83 18.56 -12.97 -9.38
CA ARG A 83 19.42 -14.07 -8.93
C ARG A 83 19.76 -15.03 -10.08
N ASP A 84 18.76 -15.45 -10.86
CA ASP A 84 18.97 -16.32 -12.02
C ASP A 84 19.88 -15.66 -13.08
N PHE A 85 19.89 -14.33 -13.15
CA PHE A 85 20.76 -13.57 -14.03
C PHE A 85 22.19 -13.49 -13.48
N GLU A 86 22.36 -13.26 -12.18
CA GLU A 86 23.65 -13.26 -11.48
C GLU A 86 24.34 -14.63 -11.61
N GLU A 87 23.63 -15.73 -11.36
CA GLU A 87 24.17 -17.09 -11.51
C GLU A 87 24.70 -17.36 -12.92
N LYS A 88 24.00 -16.88 -13.95
CA LYS A 88 24.45 -17.00 -15.35
C LYS A 88 25.69 -16.18 -15.65
N LEU A 89 25.83 -15.00 -15.04
CA LEU A 89 27.03 -14.19 -15.21
C LEU A 89 28.23 -14.85 -14.54
N ASP A 90 28.04 -15.42 -13.35
CA ASP A 90 29.07 -16.17 -12.64
C ASP A 90 29.52 -17.40 -13.45
N ASP A 91 28.58 -18.16 -14.02
CA ASP A 91 28.89 -19.28 -14.91
C ASP A 91 29.70 -18.85 -16.14
N ILE A 92 29.35 -17.71 -16.78
CA ILE A 92 30.10 -17.20 -17.92
C ILE A 92 31.54 -16.83 -17.50
N LEU A 93 31.71 -16.17 -16.35
CA LEU A 93 33.02 -15.78 -15.85
C LEU A 93 33.90 -16.98 -15.51
N LEU A 94 33.33 -18.02 -14.88
CA LEU A 94 34.06 -19.24 -14.54
C LEU A 94 34.46 -20.08 -15.75
N ASN A 95 33.73 -19.98 -16.87
CA ASN A 95 34.00 -20.70 -18.11
C ASN A 95 34.99 -19.97 -19.07
N ILE A 96 35.54 -18.82 -18.66
CA ILE A 96 36.51 -18.03 -19.46
C ILE A 96 37.97 -18.37 -19.08
N GLU A 97 38.21 -19.14 -18.01
CA GLU A 97 39.51 -19.75 -17.69
C GLU A 97 39.76 -21.07 -18.44
#